data_AF-A0A5B8SVT9-F1
#
_entry.id   AF-A0A5B8SVT9-F1
#
_cell.length_a   1.000
_cell.length_b   1.000
_cell.length_c   1.000
_cell.angle_alpha   90.00
_cell.angle_beta   90.00
_cell.angle_gamma   90.00
#
_symmetry.space_group_name_H-M   'P 1'
#
loop_
_entity.id
_entity.type
_entity.pdbx_description
1 polymer ?
#
loop_
_entity_poly.entity_id
_entity_poly.type
_entity_poly.pdbx_seq_one_letter_code
_entity_poly.pdbx_strand_id
1 'polypeptide(L)' 'MAKVRQRALDDSFEAHPERFLRGRPKVVMPPASVSINPVQPDDDDPAPYSVVNFPTLSAAGNTETKSTLIFNDLSESG' A
#
# COMPACT_ATOMS: atom_id res chain seq x y z
N MET A 1 -17.51 3.16 0.78
CA MET A 1 -17.63 1.68 0.89
C MET A 1 -18.45 1.22 2.08
N ALA A 2 -18.22 1.73 3.29
CA ALA A 2 -18.99 1.33 4.47
C ALA A 2 -20.52 1.47 4.32
N LYS A 3 -21.00 2.60 3.77
CA LYS A 3 -22.43 2.84 3.50
C LYS A 3 -23.05 1.81 2.54
N VAL A 4 -22.31 1.40 1.51
CA VAL A 4 -22.77 0.39 0.54
C VAL A 4 -22.88 -0.98 1.21
N ARG A 5 -21.88 -1.35 2.01
CA ARG A 5 -21.90 -2.60 2.78
C ARG A 5 -23.04 -2.60 3.80
N GLN A 6 -23.29 -1.47 4.48
CA GLN A 6 -24.37 -1.38 5.47
C GLN A 6 -25.72 -1.53 4.79
N ARG A 7 -25.93 -0.87 3.65
CA ARG A 7 -27.16 -1.03 2.88
C ARG A 7 -27.41 -2.48 2.47
N ALA A 8 -26.40 -3.19 1.96
CA ALA A 8 -26.57 -4.59 1.60
C ALA A 8 -26.93 -5.48 2.81
N LEU A 9 -26.36 -5.19 3.98
CA LEU A 9 -26.69 -5.88 5.23
C LEU A 9 -28.12 -5.56 5.70
N ASP A 10 -28.56 -4.31 5.55
CA ASP A 10 -29.93 -3.89 5.87
C ASP A 10 -30.95 -4.57 4.94
N ASP A 11 -30.71 -4.55 3.62
CA ASP A 11 -31.57 -5.20 2.63
C ASP A 11 -31.70 -6.71 2.91
N SER A 12 -30.59 -7.37 3.28
CA SER A 12 -30.60 -8.79 3.64
C SER A 12 -31.33 -9.07 4.95
N PHE A 13 -31.26 -8.17 5.93
CA PHE A 13 -31.97 -8.32 7.21
C PHE A 13 -33.48 -8.14 7.03
N GLU A 14 -33.90 -7.21 6.17
CA GLU A 14 -35.31 -6.99 5.85
C GLU A 14 -35.92 -8.20 5.12
N ALA A 15 -35.16 -8.85 4.24
CA ALA A 15 -35.62 -10.06 3.55
C ALA A 15 -35.70 -11.29 4.46
N HIS A 16 -34.75 -11.45 5.39
CA HIS A 16 -34.57 -12.68 6.18
C HIS A 16 -34.10 -12.40 7.62
N PRO A 17 -34.95 -11.80 8.47
CA PRO A 17 -34.57 -11.48 9.85
C PRO A 17 -34.20 -12.73 10.67
N GLU A 18 -34.79 -13.89 10.38
CA GLU A 18 -34.55 -15.17 11.03
C GLU A 18 -33.12 -15.69 10.88
N ARG A 19 -32.41 -15.26 9.83
CA ARG A 19 -31.01 -15.65 9.60
C ARG A 19 -30.03 -14.93 10.52
N PHE A 20 -30.47 -13.86 11.18
CA PHE A 20 -29.65 -13.02 12.03
C PHE A 20 -30.00 -13.21 13.51
N LEU A 21 -29.39 -14.23 14.13
CA LEU A 21 -29.60 -14.59 15.55
C LEU A 21 -29.38 -13.44 16.55
N ARG A 22 -28.64 -12.40 16.15
CA ARG A 22 -28.30 -11.23 16.98
C ARG A 22 -28.98 -9.94 16.52
N GLY A 23 -30.01 -10.03 15.68
CA GLY A 23 -30.71 -8.88 15.13
C GLY A 23 -29.92 -8.17 14.02
N ARG A 24 -30.22 -6.89 13.80
CA ARG A 24 -29.77 -6.14 12.62
C ARG A 24 -28.24 -5.99 12.59
N PRO A 25 -27.54 -6.54 11.57
CA PRO A 25 -26.08 -6.49 11.47
C PRO A 25 -25.55 -5.08 11.17
N LYS A 26 -24.37 -4.75 11.71
CA LYS A 26 -23.68 -3.46 11.49
C LYS A 26 -22.29 -3.68 10.90
N VAL A 27 -21.92 -2.85 9.92
CA VAL A 27 -20.57 -2.87 9.33
C VAL A 27 -19.56 -2.34 10.34
N VAL A 28 -18.53 -3.14 10.62
CA VAL A 28 -17.36 -2.69 11.35
C VAL A 28 -16.45 -1.91 10.40
N MET A 29 -16.09 -0.69 10.79
CA MET A 29 -15.14 0.12 10.02
C MET A 29 -13.73 -0.46 10.17
N PRO A 30 -12.93 -0.50 9.10
CA PRO A 30 -11.51 -0.78 9.26
C PRO A 30 -10.85 0.32 10.12
N PRO A 31 -9.74 0.02 10.81
CA PRO A 31 -8.96 1.03 11.51
C PRO A 31 -8.50 2.14 10.54
N ALA A 32 -8.29 3.35 11.09
CA ALA A 32 -7.93 4.54 10.30
C ALA A 32 -6.61 4.38 9.54
N SER A 33 -5.67 3.61 10.10
CA SER A 33 -4.42 3.23 9.46
C SER A 33 -4.05 1.79 9.83
N VAL A 34 -3.33 1.14 8.93
CA VAL A 34 -2.68 -0.16 9.15
C VAL A 34 -1.29 -0.05 8.53
N SER A 35 -0.27 -0.46 9.26
CA SER A 35 1.11 -0.52 8.78
C SER A 35 1.59 -1.96 8.93
N ILE A 36 2.12 -2.53 7.84
CA ILE A 36 2.71 -3.88 7.87
C ILE A 36 4.11 -3.81 8.49
N ASN A 37 4.88 -2.79 8.14
CA ASN A 37 6.18 -2.46 8.74
C ASN A 37 6.20 -0.95 8.99
N PRO A 38 6.02 -0.48 10.23
CA PRO A 38 6.09 0.95 10.54
C PRO A 38 7.55 1.42 10.44
N VAL A 39 7.78 2.53 9.75
CA VAL A 39 9.09 3.19 9.71
C VAL A 39 9.46 3.60 11.13
N GLN A 40 10.53 3.03 11.67
CA GLN A 40 11.13 3.48 12.92
C GLN A 40 11.86 4.79 12.66
N PRO A 41 11.93 5.71 13.64
CA PRO A 41 12.71 6.94 13.50
C PRO A 41 14.20 6.69 13.22
N ASP A 42 14.71 5.50 13.55
CA ASP A 42 16.09 5.09 13.30
C ASP A 42 16.27 4.29 11.98
N ASP A 43 15.20 4.10 11.20
CA ASP A 43 15.26 3.47 9.86
C ASP A 43 15.82 4.44 8.79
N ASP A 44 16.24 5.65 9.20
CA ASP A 44 16.97 6.63 8.38
C ASP A 44 18.43 6.20 8.10
N ASP A 45 18.82 4.97 8.42
CA ASP A 45 20.08 4.42 7.97
C ASP A 45 19.95 4.12 6.47
N PRO A 46 20.62 4.87 5.56
CA PRO A 46 20.57 4.56 4.14
C PRO A 46 21.36 3.27 3.95
N ALA A 47 20.69 2.13 4.13
CA ALA A 47 21.19 0.86 3.68
C ALA A 47 21.69 1.09 2.24
N PRO A 48 22.97 0.78 1.94
CA PRO A 48 23.54 1.15 0.65
C PRO A 48 22.72 0.47 -0.44
N TYR A 49 21.86 1.27 -1.08
CA TYR A 49 20.94 0.88 -2.15
C TYR A 49 21.68 0.51 -3.45
N SER A 50 23.00 0.31 -3.37
CA SER A 50 23.90 0.17 -4.50
C SER A 50 24.61 -1.19 -4.57
N VAL A 51 24.30 -2.16 -3.71
CA VAL A 51 24.95 -3.48 -3.75
C VAL A 51 23.92 -4.57 -4.05
N VAL A 52 23.39 -4.54 -5.27
CA VAL A 52 22.78 -5.73 -5.85
C VAL A 52 23.80 -6.40 -6.77
N ASN A 53 23.99 -7.71 -6.61
CA ASN A 53 24.82 -8.48 -7.53
C ASN A 53 24.02 -8.67 -8.82
N PHE A 54 24.48 -8.10 -9.92
CA PHE A 54 23.91 -8.34 -11.25
C PHE A 54 24.81 -9.33 -12.02
N PRO A 55 24.62 -10.65 -11.84
CA PRO A 55 25.47 -11.66 -12.48
C PRO A 55 25.39 -11.65 -14.02
N THR A 56 24.45 -10.91 -14.61
CA THR A 56 24.23 -10.82 -16.06
C THR A 56 24.83 -9.58 -16.72
N LEU A 57 25.42 -8.63 -15.96
CA LEU A 57 26.02 -7.41 -16.54
C LEU A 57 27.18 -7.73 -17.49
N SER A 58 27.98 -8.76 -17.20
CA SER A 58 29.10 -9.18 -18.05
C SER A 58 28.64 -9.71 -19.41
N ALA A 59 27.40 -10.18 -19.54
CA ALA A 59 26.82 -10.61 -20.81
C ALA A 59 26.23 -9.46 -21.64
N ALA A 60 26.00 -8.28 -21.03
CA ALA A 60 25.43 -7.10 -21.68
C ALA A 60 26.50 -6.10 -22.18
N GLY A 61 27.75 -6.54 -22.31
CA GLY A 61 28.88 -5.71 -22.70
C GLY A 61 28.93 -5.39 -24.19
N ASN A 62 28.02 -4.55 -24.69
CA ASN A 62 28.15 -3.82 -25.97
C ASN A 62 26.89 -3.02 -26.32
N THR A 63 26.59 -1.96 -25.57
CA THR A 63 26.18 -0.65 -26.10
C THR A 63 26.06 0.33 -24.93
N GLU A 64 27.05 1.21 -24.81
CA GLU A 64 27.00 2.32 -23.85
C GLU A 64 25.79 3.20 -24.17
N THR A 65 24.77 3.17 -23.33
CA THR A 65 23.90 4.32 -23.14
C THR A 65 23.78 4.49 -21.64
N LYS A 66 24.62 5.38 -21.10
CA LYS A 66 24.59 5.80 -19.70
C LYS A 66 23.17 6.33 -19.41
N SER A 67 22.32 5.52 -18.79
CA SER A 67 21.02 5.99 -18.32
C SER A 67 21.24 6.79 -17.04
N THR A 68 21.54 8.08 -17.19
CA THR A 68 21.53 9.04 -16.09
C THR A 68 20.11 9.16 -15.56
N LEU A 69 19.86 8.67 -14.34
CA LEU A 69 18.63 8.95 -13.61
C LEU A 69 18.70 10.41 -13.13
N ILE A 70 17.96 11.29 -13.80
CA ILE A 70 17.78 12.69 -13.38
C ILE A 70 16.73 12.70 -12.28
N PHE A 71 17.14 12.93 -11.03
CA PHE A 71 16.21 13.33 -9.98
C PHE A 71 15.93 14.83 -10.14
N ASN A 72 14.70 15.17 -10.48
CA ASN A 72 14.27 16.56 -10.57
C ASN A 72 13.84 17.02 -9.17
N ASP A 73 14.76 17.62 -8.43
CA ASP A 73 14.43 18.29 -7.17
C ASP A 73 13.46 19.45 -7.45
N LEU A 74 12.21 19.28 -7.04
CA LEU A 74 11.21 20.34 -6.99
C LEU A 74 11.22 20.94 -5.58
N SER A 75 11.37 22.27 -5.52
CA SER A 75 11.19 23.18 -4.36
C SER A 75 12.27 23.08 -3.27
N GLU A 76 12.84 24.14 -2.70
CA GLU A 76 12.34 25.48 -2.41
C GLU A 76 13.45 26.56 -2.46
N SER A 77 13.09 27.75 -2.91
CA SER A 77 13.67 29.04 -2.51
C SER A 77 12.65 30.08 -2.98
N GLY A 78 12.03 30.92 -2.16
CA GLY A 78 12.48 31.60 -0.96
C GLY A 78 11.94 33.02 -1.08
#